data_AF-A0A4Y2SI86-F1
#
_entry.id   AF-A0A4Y2SI86-F1
#
_cell.length_a   1.000
_cell.length_b   1.000
_cell.length_c   1.000
_cell.angle_alpha   90.00
_cell.angle_beta   90.00
_cell.angle_gamma   90.00
#
_symmetry.space_group_name_H-M   'P 1'
#
loop_
_entity.id
_entity.type
_entity.pdbx_description
1 polymer ?
#
loop_
_entity_poly.entity_id
_entity_poly.type
_entity_poly.pdbx_seq_one_letter_code
_entity_poly.pdbx_strand_id
1 'polypeptide(L)'
;MSWKEKCNQEKSENLPKTAISSLEKCDKTLFPNIYILLKLLAVVPVSVATVERSFSSLSRLKTYLRNTTSESRLNRLALLSTHRDIKIRDEEGLDKFASVPRNLDFVL
;
A
#
# COMPACT_ATOMS: atom_id res chain seq x y z
N MET A 1 -23.61 -26.03 -11.29
CA MET A 1 -24.23 -24.91 -10.56
C MET A 1 -23.33 -23.70 -10.66
N SER A 2 -23.83 -22.63 -11.27
CA SER A 2 -23.17 -21.33 -11.31
C SER A 2 -23.34 -20.62 -9.97
N TRP A 3 -22.35 -19.84 -9.54
CA TRP A 3 -22.44 -19.07 -8.29
C TRP A 3 -23.64 -18.12 -8.27
N LYS A 4 -24.04 -17.61 -9.44
CA LYS A 4 -25.25 -16.81 -9.63
C LYS A 4 -26.53 -17.59 -9.23
N GLU A 5 -26.59 -18.88 -9.56
CA GLU A 5 -27.73 -19.74 -9.20
C GLU A 5 -27.74 -20.01 -7.69
N LYS A 6 -26.56 -20.21 -7.08
CA LYS A 6 -26.41 -20.36 -5.61
C LYS A 6 -26.89 -19.10 -4.88
N CYS A 7 -26.52 -17.91 -5.36
CA CYS A 7 -26.97 -16.65 -4.77
C CYS A 7 -28.48 -16.39 -4.97
N ASN A 8 -29.04 -16.80 -6.11
CA ASN A 8 -30.47 -16.64 -6.39
C ASN A 8 -31.36 -17.62 -5.61
N GLN A 9 -30.82 -18.76 -5.14
CA GLN A 9 -31.53 -19.70 -4.27
C GLN A 9 -31.61 -19.23 -2.81
N GLU A 10 -30.75 -18.29 -2.41
CA GLU A 10 -30.73 -17.74 -1.06
C GLU A 10 -31.78 -16.62 -0.91
N LYS A 11 -32.53 -16.58 0.20
CA LYS A 11 -33.46 -15.47 0.50
C LYS A 11 -32.70 -14.13 0.53
N SER A 12 -33.30 -13.04 0.01
CA SER A 12 -32.61 -11.74 -0.14
C SER A 12 -32.05 -11.17 1.18
N GLU A 13 -32.62 -11.55 2.32
CA GLU A 13 -32.14 -11.18 3.67
C GLU A 13 -30.77 -11.80 4.01
N ASN A 14 -30.43 -12.96 3.45
CA ASN A 14 -29.20 -13.70 3.73
C ASN A 14 -28.08 -13.41 2.72
N LEU A 15 -28.30 -12.45 1.81
CA LEU A 15 -27.30 -12.08 0.81
C LEU A 15 -26.27 -11.15 1.46
N PRO A 16 -24.96 -11.48 1.36
CA PRO A 16 -23.91 -10.65 1.90
C PRO A 16 -23.93 -9.26 1.26
N LYS A 17 -23.93 -8.22 2.10
CA LYS A 17 -23.94 -6.80 1.67
C LYS A 17 -22.53 -6.26 1.43
N THR A 18 -21.50 -6.98 1.85
CA THR A 18 -20.10 -6.55 1.80
C THR A 18 -19.24 -7.62 1.12
N ALA A 19 -18.21 -7.20 0.37
CA ALA A 19 -17.28 -8.10 -0.30
C ALA A 19 -16.64 -9.13 0.65
N ILE A 20 -16.38 -8.74 1.90
CA ILE A 20 -15.82 -9.62 2.95
C ILE A 20 -16.80 -10.73 3.31
N SER A 21 -18.07 -10.40 3.61
CA SER A 21 -19.10 -11.41 3.90
C SER A 21 -19.36 -12.34 2.72
N SER A 22 -19.24 -11.84 1.48
CA SER A 22 -19.33 -12.66 0.27
C SER A 22 -18.16 -13.63 0.13
N LEU A 23 -16.96 -13.20 0.54
CA LEU A 23 -15.76 -14.04 0.51
C LEU A 23 -15.85 -15.18 1.53
N GLU A 24 -16.38 -14.93 2.73
CA GLU A 24 -16.56 -15.95 3.78
C GLU A 24 -17.56 -17.04 3.38
N LYS A 25 -18.62 -16.68 2.65
CA LYS A 25 -19.67 -17.61 2.19
C LYS A 25 -19.30 -18.34 0.88
N CYS A 26 -18.23 -17.93 0.21
CA CYS A 26 -17.79 -18.48 -1.06
C CYS A 26 -16.77 -19.61 -0.86
N ASP A 27 -17.13 -20.84 -1.23
CA ASP A 27 -16.22 -21.97 -1.24
C ASP A 27 -15.16 -21.83 -2.35
N LYS A 28 -13.90 -21.72 -1.95
CA LYS A 28 -12.74 -21.64 -2.85
C LYS A 28 -12.61 -22.83 -3.79
N THR A 29 -13.04 -24.01 -3.35
CA THR A 29 -12.96 -25.26 -4.12
C THR A 29 -14.01 -25.36 -5.22
N LEU A 30 -15.20 -24.79 -4.98
CA LEU A 30 -16.32 -24.83 -5.92
C LEU A 30 -16.26 -23.66 -6.91
N PHE A 31 -15.78 -22.49 -6.48
CA PHE A 31 -15.75 -21.27 -7.29
C PHE A 31 -14.41 -20.53 -7.19
N PRO A 32 -13.29 -21.12 -7.66
CA PRO A 32 -11.94 -20.55 -7.47
C PRO A 32 -11.78 -19.16 -8.08
N ASN A 33 -12.31 -18.93 -9.29
CA ASN A 33 -12.20 -17.64 -9.96
C ASN A 33 -12.96 -16.53 -9.23
N ILE A 34 -14.18 -16.83 -8.76
CA ILE A 34 -15.04 -15.88 -8.05
C ILE A 34 -14.47 -15.57 -6.68
N TYR A 35 -13.91 -16.57 -6.00
CA TYR A 35 -13.18 -16.38 -4.75
C TYR A 35 -12.00 -15.42 -4.92
N ILE A 36 -11.21 -15.55 -6.00
CA ILE A 36 -10.09 -14.65 -6.30
C ILE A 36 -10.59 -13.22 -6.57
N LEU A 37 -11.66 -13.06 -7.35
CA LEU A 37 -12.29 -11.76 -7.62
C LEU A 37 -12.80 -11.09 -6.35
N LEU A 38 -13.49 -11.82 -5.48
CA LEU A 38 -13.97 -11.31 -4.18
C LEU A 38 -12.80 -10.95 -3.25
N LYS A 39 -11.74 -11.76 -3.27
CA LYS A 39 -10.52 -11.48 -2.50
C LYS A 39 -9.81 -10.22 -3.02
N LEU A 40 -9.70 -10.05 -4.33
CA LEU A 40 -9.16 -8.83 -4.93
C LEU A 40 -10.02 -7.62 -4.54
N LEU A 41 -11.35 -7.73 -4.62
CA LEU A 41 -12.27 -6.67 -4.23
C LEU A 41 -12.15 -6.29 -2.74
N ALA A 42 -11.89 -7.27 -1.86
CA ALA A 42 -11.70 -7.04 -0.43
C ALA A 42 -10.31 -6.46 -0.09
N VAL A 43 -9.28 -6.76 -0.89
CA VAL A 43 -7.90 -6.29 -0.70
C VAL A 43 -7.66 -4.93 -1.36
N VAL A 44 -8.31 -4.67 -2.49
CA VAL A 44 -8.34 -3.32 -3.07
C VAL A 44 -8.92 -2.41 -1.99
N PRO A 45 -8.17 -1.38 -1.56
CA PRO A 45 -8.61 -0.55 -0.46
C PRO A 45 -9.90 0.16 -0.90
N VAL A 46 -11.04 -0.33 -0.42
CA VAL A 46 -12.32 0.39 -0.52
C VAL A 46 -12.20 1.75 0.18
N SER A 47 -11.27 1.89 1.14
CA SER A 47 -10.90 3.15 1.76
C SER A 47 -9.77 3.85 1.00
N VAL A 48 -10.13 4.84 0.18
CA VAL A 48 -9.18 5.76 -0.48
C VAL A 48 -8.33 6.54 0.54
N ALA A 49 -8.79 6.62 1.80
CA ALA A 49 -8.18 7.41 2.89
C ALA A 49 -6.67 7.14 3.11
N THR A 50 -6.21 5.89 3.03
CA THR A 50 -4.78 5.57 3.24
C THR A 50 -3.91 6.07 2.08
N VAL A 51 -4.42 5.95 0.85
CA VAL A 51 -3.76 6.44 -0.36
C VAL A 51 -3.79 7.97 -0.37
N GLU A 52 -4.92 8.58 -0.04
CA GLU A 52 -5.08 10.04 0.09
C GLU A 52 -4.14 10.63 1.14
N ARG A 53 -4.00 9.98 2.32
CA ARG A 53 -3.05 10.40 3.36
C ARG A 53 -1.61 10.35 2.85
N SER A 54 -1.26 9.29 2.12
CA SER A 54 0.09 9.12 1.54
C SER A 54 0.36 10.18 0.45
N PHE A 55 -0.61 10.43 -0.42
CA PHE A 55 -0.51 11.42 -1.50
C PHE A 55 -0.49 12.86 -0.95
N SER A 56 -1.25 13.14 0.11
CA SER A 56 -1.21 14.41 0.83
C SER A 56 0.17 14.66 1.46
N SER A 57 0.75 13.63 2.08
CA SER A 57 2.09 13.70 2.67
C SER A 57 3.16 13.94 1.60
N LEU A 58 3.07 13.26 0.46
CA LEU A 58 3.94 13.48 -0.69
C LEU A 58 3.82 14.89 -1.26
N SER A 59 2.60 15.41 -1.38
CA SER A 59 2.34 16.77 -1.86
C SER A 59 2.94 17.84 -0.93
N ARG A 60 2.88 17.62 0.39
CA ARG A 60 3.55 18.47 1.38
C ARG A 60 5.07 18.42 1.24
N LEU A 61 5.65 17.23 1.11
CA LEU A 61 7.09 17.04 0.90
C LEU A 61 7.57 17.73 -0.39
N LYS A 62 6.85 17.56 -1.49
CA LYS A 62 7.18 18.17 -2.78
C LYS A 62 7.12 19.70 -2.71
N THR A 63 6.12 20.25 -2.01
CA THR A 63 5.98 21.70 -1.81
C THR A 63 7.13 22.26 -0.96
N TYR A 64 7.51 21.57 0.11
CA TYR A 64 8.61 21.99 0.99
C TYR A 64 9.97 21.98 0.28
N LEU A 65 10.21 21.01 -0.61
CA LEU A 65 11.49 20.77 -1.27
C LEU A 65 11.62 21.39 -2.68
N ARG A 66 10.66 22.22 -3.09
CA ARG A 66 10.39 22.64 -4.48
C ARG A 66 11.59 23.10 -5.32
N ASN A 67 12.69 23.53 -4.70
CA ASN A 67 13.91 23.98 -5.40
C ASN A 67 15.18 23.15 -5.11
N THR A 68 15.12 22.04 -4.37
CA THR A 68 16.34 21.36 -3.84
C THR A 68 16.37 19.83 -3.94
N THR A 69 15.42 19.19 -4.63
CA THR A 69 15.28 17.73 -4.57
C THR A 69 15.00 17.07 -5.92
N SER A 70 15.82 16.07 -6.28
CA SER A 70 15.59 15.17 -7.41
C SER A 70 14.54 14.11 -7.09
N GLU A 71 13.89 13.54 -8.11
CA GLU A 71 12.85 12.50 -7.93
C GLU A 71 13.33 11.33 -7.07
N SER A 72 14.58 10.90 -7.24
CA SER A 72 15.14 9.78 -6.46
C SER A 72 15.20 10.10 -4.96
N ARG A 73 15.53 11.34 -4.59
CA ARG A 73 15.55 11.78 -3.19
C ARG A 73 14.13 12.00 -2.66
N LEU A 74 13.21 12.51 -3.47
CA LEU A 74 11.80 12.66 -3.10
C LEU A 74 11.15 11.31 -2.79
N ASN A 75 11.36 10.29 -3.63
CA ASN A 75 10.82 8.95 -3.43
C ASN A 75 11.35 8.31 -2.14
N ARG A 76 12.66 8.41 -1.89
CA ARG A 76 13.27 7.94 -0.63
C ARG A 76 12.65 8.62 0.59
N LEU A 77 12.44 9.92 0.54
CA LEU A 77 11.87 10.69 1.64
C LEU A 77 10.37 10.40 1.86
N ALA A 78 9.64 10.15 0.77
CA ALA A 78 8.24 9.74 0.82
C ALA A 78 8.07 8.36 1.48
N LEU A 79 8.96 7.42 1.17
CA LEU A 79 8.99 6.10 1.81
C LEU A 79 9.26 6.22 3.32
N LEU A 80 10.26 7.03 3.71
CA LEU A 80 10.56 7.31 5.12
C LEU A 80 9.38 7.98 5.85
N SER A 81 8.68 8.91 5.20
CA SER A 81 7.53 9.59 5.81
C SER A 81 6.29 8.69 5.92
N THR A 82 6.13 7.71 5.03
CA THR A 82 4.98 6.79 5.03
C THR A 82 5.20 5.64 6.02
N HIS A 83 6.42 5.12 6.10
CA HIS A 83 6.79 3.97 6.93
C HIS A 83 7.58 4.37 8.17
N ARG A 84 7.01 5.29 8.98
CA ARG A 84 7.67 5.79 10.21
C ARG A 84 7.76 4.75 11.33
N ASP A 85 6.96 3.70 11.21
CA ASP A 85 6.90 2.52 12.08
C ASP A 85 8.11 1.59 11.91
N ILE A 86 8.84 1.70 10.79
CA ILE A 86 10.06 0.93 10.56
C ILE A 86 11.23 1.62 11.28
N LYS A 87 11.69 1.03 12.39
CA LYS A 87 12.90 1.48 13.07
C LYS A 87 14.13 1.15 12.23
N ILE A 88 14.79 2.19 11.72
CA ILE A 88 16.11 2.06 11.10
C ILE A 88 17.14 2.01 12.24
N ARG A 89 18.04 1.03 12.19
CA ARG A 89 19.16 0.96 13.14
C ARG A 89 20.16 2.04 12.78
N ASP A 90 20.50 2.90 13.73
CA ASP A 90 21.37 4.05 13.50
C ASP A 90 22.75 3.62 12.97
N GLU A 91 23.29 2.52 13.49
CA GLU A 91 24.57 1.92 13.06
C GLU A 91 24.58 1.55 11.56
N GLU A 92 23.49 0.97 11.06
CA GLU A 92 23.39 0.54 9.66
C GLU A 92 23.27 1.76 8.72
N GLY A 93 22.62 2.82 9.19
CA GLY A 93 22.61 4.11 8.51
C GLY A 93 23.99 4.75 8.44
N LEU A 94 24.74 4.69 9.55
CA LEU A 94 26.07 5.27 9.66
C LEU A 94 27.09 4.51 8.81
N ASP A 95 27.12 3.18 8.87
CA ASP A 95 28.00 2.34 8.06
C ASP A 95 27.75 2.55 6.57
N LYS A 96 26.48 2.62 6.17
CA LYS A 96 26.13 2.86 4.77
C LYS A 96 26.54 4.26 4.32
N PHE A 97 26.40 5.26 5.19
CA PHE A 97 26.82 6.62 4.90
C PHE A 97 28.36 6.75 4.84
N ALA A 98 29.09 6.00 5.67
CA ALA A 98 30.55 5.93 5.67
C ALA A 98 31.11 5.17 4.46
N SER A 99 30.38 4.17 3.95
CA SER A 99 30.79 3.38 2.78
C SER A 99 30.75 4.14 1.46
N VAL A 100 30.03 5.28 1.40
CA VAL A 100 29.95 6.10 0.20
C VAL A 100 31.09 7.12 0.21
N PRO A 101 32.02 7.09 -0.77
CA PRO A 101 33.09 8.07 -0.83
C PRO A 101 32.50 9.47 -1.04
N ARG A 102 32.68 10.34 -0.04
CA ARG A 102 32.38 11.76 -0.18
C ARG A 102 33.63 12.40 -0.77
N ASN A 103 33.62 12.70 -2.06
CA ASN A 103 34.61 13.60 -2.66
C ASN A 103 34.39 14.99 -2.08
N LEU A 104 34.88 15.22 -0.87
CA LEU A 104 35.07 16.54 -0.29
C LEU A 104 36.51 16.90 -0.64
N ASP A 105 36.69 17.53 -1.80
CA ASP A 105 37.95 18.16 -2.16
C ASP A 105 38.16 19.34 -1.20
N PHE A 106 38.82 19.07 -0.07
CA PHE A 106 39.34 20.12 0.78
C PHE A 106 40.56 20.69 0.05
N VAL A 107 40.33 21.76 -0.72
CA VAL A 107 41.40 22.62 -1.20
C VAL A 107 41.93 23.38 0.02
N LEU A 108 43.11 22.98 0.49
CA LEU A 108 43.90 23.69 1.51
C LEU A 108 44.65 24.86 0.86
#